data_AF-A0A2E6WFA7-F1
#
_entry.id   AF-A0A2E6WFA7-F1
#
_cell.length_a   1.000
_cell.length_b   1.000
_cell.length_c   1.000
_cell.angle_alpha   90.00
_cell.angle_beta   90.00
_cell.angle_gamma   90.00
#
_symmetry.space_group_name_H-M   'P 1'
#
loop_
_entity.id
_entity.type
_entity.pdbx_description
1 polymer ?
#
loop_
_entity_poly.entity_id
_entity_poly.type
_entity_poly.pdbx_seq_one_letter_code
_entity_poly.pdbx_strand_id
1 'polypeptide(L)'
;MTSSNLINSSQIQQLGGVSRQYKSGLLHTIDVSGGGTAIDDLFVAKLEGQSKLVALNLKATAISDAAISVLQSLTSLETLDLSETQITDVALDGLSNMHHLKVLGLTNTLVSQLRVREIRAAMLNTRIIYIE
;
A
#
# COMPACT_ATOMS: atom_id res chain seq x y z
N MET A 1 17.54 8.62 20.76
CA MET A 1 16.98 7.33 20.31
C MET A 1 15.50 7.34 20.65
N THR A 2 14.69 8.00 19.83
CA THR A 2 13.25 8.01 20.03
C THR A 2 12.74 6.64 19.61
N SER A 3 12.19 5.89 20.56
CA SER A 3 11.39 4.71 20.26
C SER A 3 10.30 5.15 19.29
N SER A 4 10.48 4.88 17.99
CA SER A 4 9.45 5.13 16.99
C SER A 4 8.25 4.31 17.43
N ASN A 5 7.20 4.99 17.89
CA ASN A 5 5.96 4.34 18.29
C ASN A 5 5.24 3.94 16.99
N LEU A 6 5.78 2.92 16.33
CA LEU A 6 5.26 2.35 15.11
C LEU A 6 3.81 1.97 15.34
N ILE A 7 2.96 2.14 14.31
CA ILE A 7 1.58 1.73 14.42
C ILE A 7 1.50 0.24 14.81
N ASN A 8 0.55 -0.12 15.67
CA ASN A 8 0.36 -1.50 16.12
C ASN A 8 -1.06 -2.01 15.83
N SER A 9 -1.26 -3.30 16.08
CA SER A 9 -2.51 -4.01 15.82
C SER A 9 -3.74 -3.39 16.49
N SER A 10 -3.59 -2.81 17.70
CA SER A 10 -4.70 -2.15 18.42
C SER A 10 -5.13 -0.86 17.72
N GLN A 11 -4.17 -0.04 17.28
CA GLN A 11 -4.47 1.19 16.53
C GLN A 11 -5.11 0.88 15.18
N ILE A 12 -4.68 -0.19 14.51
CA ILE A 12 -5.31 -0.66 13.27
C ILE A 12 -6.76 -1.09 13.52
N GLN A 13 -7.01 -1.82 14.61
CA GLN A 13 -8.36 -2.25 14.99
C GLN A 13 -9.28 -1.07 15.35
N GLN A 14 -8.75 -0.02 15.98
CA GLN A 14 -9.50 1.21 16.27
C GLN A 14 -9.97 1.94 15.00
N LEU A 15 -9.27 1.74 13.88
CA LEU A 15 -9.64 2.28 12.57
C LEU A 15 -10.57 1.33 11.78
N GLY A 16 -11.06 0.26 12.42
CA GLY A 16 -11.87 -0.78 11.76
C GLY A 16 -11.07 -1.73 10.88
N GLY A 17 -9.74 -1.64 10.89
CA GLY A 17 -8.86 -2.54 10.16
C GLY A 17 -8.57 -3.84 10.91
N VAL A 18 -7.95 -4.76 10.20
CA VAL A 18 -7.44 -6.02 10.75
C VAL A 18 -5.97 -6.17 10.42
N SER A 19 -5.23 -6.84 11.29
CA SER A 19 -3.80 -7.10 11.07
C SER A 19 -3.38 -8.46 11.58
N ARG A 20 -2.28 -8.95 11.02
CA ARG A 20 -1.51 -10.09 11.54
C ARG A 20 -0.12 -9.61 11.86
N GLN A 21 0.47 -10.18 12.91
CA GLN A 21 1.80 -9.84 13.37
C GLN A 21 2.66 -11.10 13.52
N TYR A 22 3.97 -10.93 13.37
CA TYR A 22 4.94 -11.94 13.73
C TYR A 22 4.93 -12.17 15.25
N LYS A 23 5.55 -13.27 15.71
CA LYS A 23 5.76 -13.51 17.15
C LYS A 23 6.56 -12.39 17.84
N SER A 24 7.35 -11.63 17.08
CA SER A 24 8.09 -10.46 17.55
C SER A 24 7.21 -9.22 17.78
N GLY A 25 5.94 -9.24 17.36
CA GLY A 25 5.04 -8.09 17.44
C GLY A 25 5.10 -7.14 16.24
N LEU A 26 6.04 -7.33 15.29
CA LEU A 26 6.06 -6.58 14.04
C LEU A 26 4.86 -6.96 13.16
N LEU A 27 4.31 -6.00 12.42
CA LEU A 27 3.18 -6.25 11.55
C LEU A 27 3.61 -7.02 10.30
N HIS A 28 2.83 -8.03 9.94
CA HIS A 28 3.00 -8.86 8.75
C HIS A 28 1.97 -8.50 7.68
N THR A 29 0.69 -8.38 8.05
CA THR A 29 -0.38 -7.96 7.14
C THR A 29 -1.21 -6.86 7.77
N ILE A 30 -1.64 -5.90 6.96
CA ILE A 30 -2.59 -4.86 7.34
C ILE A 30 -3.69 -4.83 6.28
N ASP A 31 -4.93 -4.83 6.75
CA ASP A 31 -6.10 -4.54 5.93
C ASP A 31 -6.90 -3.45 6.62
N VAL A 32 -7.06 -2.32 5.95
CA VAL A 32 -7.82 -1.16 6.42
C VAL A 32 -8.88 -0.75 5.39
N SER A 33 -9.25 -1.62 4.45
CA SER A 33 -10.24 -1.27 3.41
C SER A 33 -11.63 -0.99 3.97
N GLY A 34 -11.89 -1.38 5.22
CA GLY A 34 -13.12 -1.01 5.95
C GLY A 34 -13.12 0.38 6.58
N GLY A 35 -11.99 1.10 6.55
CA GLY A 35 -11.83 2.41 7.22
C GLY A 35 -12.29 3.62 6.39
N GLY A 36 -12.60 3.42 5.11
CA GLY A 36 -13.09 4.48 4.21
C GLY A 36 -12.14 5.69 4.15
N THR A 37 -12.71 6.90 4.14
CA THR A 37 -11.92 8.14 4.01
C THR A 37 -11.14 8.53 5.26
N ALA A 38 -11.33 7.84 6.39
CA ALA A 38 -10.50 8.04 7.58
C ALA A 38 -9.09 7.46 7.41
N ILE A 39 -8.88 6.63 6.38
CA ILE A 39 -7.59 6.12 5.97
C ILE A 39 -7.08 7.02 4.83
N ASP A 40 -6.09 7.85 5.15
CA ASP A 40 -5.50 8.83 4.25
C ASP A 40 -3.96 8.71 4.22
N ASP A 41 -3.29 9.62 3.52
CA ASP A 41 -1.83 9.60 3.42
C ASP A 41 -1.13 9.79 4.79
N LEU A 42 -1.79 10.43 5.77
CA LEU A 42 -1.29 10.56 7.14
C LEU A 42 -1.35 9.22 7.89
N PHE A 43 -2.33 8.37 7.60
CA PHE A 43 -2.30 6.99 8.06
C PHE A 43 -1.09 6.25 7.48
N VAL A 44 -0.86 6.34 6.16
CA VAL A 44 0.28 5.66 5.52
C VAL A 44 1.62 6.15 6.07
N ALA A 45 1.76 7.44 6.38
CA ALA A 45 2.95 7.97 7.04
C ALA A 45 3.29 7.25 8.35
N LYS A 46 2.29 6.75 9.10
CA LYS A 46 2.51 5.96 10.33
C LYS A 46 3.02 4.54 10.08
N LEU A 47 3.03 4.09 8.82
CA LEU A 47 3.61 2.82 8.39
C LEU A 47 5.11 2.91 8.13
N GLU A 48 5.69 4.12 8.12
CA GLU A 48 7.14 4.29 7.94
C GLU A 48 7.91 3.42 8.95
N GLY A 49 8.91 2.68 8.46
CA GLY A 49 9.69 1.76 9.28
C GLY A 49 9.09 0.36 9.47
N GLN A 50 7.87 0.08 8.99
CA GLN A 50 7.28 -1.27 8.95
C GLN A 50 7.91 -2.16 7.87
N SER A 51 9.24 -2.26 7.88
CA SER A 51 10.06 -2.95 6.86
C SER A 51 9.79 -4.44 6.73
N LYS A 52 9.00 -5.05 7.63
CA LYS A 52 8.60 -6.47 7.60
C LYS A 52 7.16 -6.69 7.12
N LEU A 53 6.44 -5.63 6.77
CA LEU A 53 5.09 -5.72 6.24
C LEU A 53 5.12 -6.38 4.86
N VAL A 54 4.32 -7.42 4.68
CA VAL A 54 4.28 -8.26 3.46
C VAL A 54 3.04 -7.96 2.62
N ALA A 55 1.91 -7.69 3.26
CA ALA A 55 0.66 -7.40 2.56
C ALA A 55 -0.04 -6.18 3.16
N LEU A 56 -0.47 -5.27 2.30
CA LEU A 56 -1.17 -4.05 2.65
C LEU A 56 -2.38 -3.84 1.74
N ASN A 57 -3.57 -3.85 2.33
CA ASN A 57 -4.81 -3.53 1.63
C ASN A 57 -5.28 -2.12 2.02
N LEU A 58 -5.21 -1.19 1.06
CA LEU A 58 -5.68 0.19 1.15
C LEU A 58 -6.88 0.43 0.23
N LYS A 59 -7.56 -0.63 -0.20
CA LYS A 59 -8.70 -0.51 -1.11
C LYS A 59 -9.79 0.43 -0.55
N ALA A 60 -10.38 1.26 -1.41
CA ALA A 60 -11.51 2.14 -1.06
C ALA A 60 -11.21 3.11 0.09
N THR A 61 -10.03 3.71 0.06
CA THR A 61 -9.55 4.69 1.06
C THR A 61 -9.16 6.02 0.41
N ALA A 62 -8.89 7.05 1.21
CA ALA A 62 -8.55 8.39 0.73
C ALA A 62 -7.05 8.55 0.39
N ILE A 63 -6.43 7.49 -0.16
CA ILE A 63 -5.01 7.47 -0.53
C ILE A 63 -4.79 8.21 -1.86
N SER A 64 -3.73 9.02 -1.89
CA SER A 64 -3.26 9.75 -3.07
C SER A 64 -1.81 9.41 -3.40
N ASP A 65 -1.29 9.99 -4.48
CA ASP A 65 0.10 9.79 -4.91
C ASP A 65 1.14 10.21 -3.84
N ALA A 66 0.76 11.04 -2.86
CA ALA A 66 1.66 11.45 -1.78
C ALA A 66 2.08 10.27 -0.88
N ALA A 67 1.24 9.25 -0.72
CA ALA A 67 1.55 8.06 0.06
C ALA A 67 2.67 7.20 -0.54
N ILE A 68 2.92 7.31 -1.85
CA ILE A 68 3.85 6.41 -2.57
C ILE A 68 5.26 6.47 -2.00
N SER A 69 5.72 7.65 -1.59
CA SER A 69 7.05 7.84 -0.99
C SER A 69 7.28 6.93 0.23
N VAL A 70 6.25 6.77 1.06
CA VAL A 70 6.29 5.90 2.24
C VAL A 70 6.09 4.44 1.86
N LEU A 71 5.17 4.14 0.93
CA LEU A 71 4.94 2.76 0.46
C LEU A 71 6.19 2.14 -0.15
N GLN A 72 7.02 2.93 -0.85
CA GLN A 72 8.31 2.47 -1.38
C GLN A 72 9.31 2.07 -0.28
N SER A 73 9.22 2.66 0.91
CA SER A 73 10.07 2.29 2.05
C SER A 73 9.72 0.94 2.67
N LEU A 74 8.54 0.37 2.34
CA LEU A 74 8.07 -0.93 2.82
C LEU A 74 8.71 -2.05 1.99
N THR A 75 10.02 -2.22 2.14
CA THR A 75 10.86 -3.03 1.25
C THR A 75 10.53 -4.53 1.22
N SER A 76 9.78 -5.06 2.19
CA SER A 76 9.31 -6.46 2.18
C SER A 76 7.91 -6.63 1.56
N LEU A 77 7.28 -5.57 1.06
CA LEU A 77 5.90 -5.62 0.58
C LEU A 77 5.81 -6.44 -0.71
N GLU A 78 4.98 -7.50 -0.67
CA GLU A 78 4.74 -8.39 -1.80
C GLU A 78 3.33 -8.20 -2.39
N THR A 79 2.37 -7.73 -1.58
CA THR A 79 0.99 -7.50 -2.02
C THR A 79 0.53 -6.12 -1.59
N LEU A 80 0.07 -5.33 -2.56
CA LEU A 80 -0.47 -4.00 -2.35
C LEU A 80 -1.77 -3.84 -3.13
N ASP A 81 -2.85 -3.48 -2.44
CA ASP A 81 -4.10 -3.12 -3.09
C ASP A 81 -4.39 -1.62 -2.90
N LEU A 82 -4.40 -0.89 -4.02
CA LEU A 82 -4.74 0.53 -4.12
C LEU A 82 -6.03 0.73 -4.93
N SER A 83 -6.85 -0.30 -5.11
CA SER A 83 -8.09 -0.19 -5.87
C SER A 83 -9.05 0.80 -5.22
N GLU A 84 -9.84 1.53 -6.01
CA GLU A 84 -10.81 2.53 -5.52
C GLU A 84 -10.13 3.64 -4.68
N THR A 85 -8.93 4.06 -5.06
CA THR A 85 -8.20 5.19 -4.45
C THR A 85 -7.97 6.32 -5.47
N GLN A 86 -7.38 7.44 -5.03
CA GLN A 86 -7.12 8.61 -5.88
C GLN A 86 -5.74 8.55 -6.56
N ILE A 87 -5.20 7.35 -6.74
CA ILE A 87 -3.90 7.12 -7.38
C ILE A 87 -3.96 7.45 -8.88
N THR A 88 -2.96 8.19 -9.37
CA THR A 88 -2.84 8.61 -10.76
C THR A 88 -1.63 7.99 -11.46
N ASP A 89 -1.43 8.30 -12.75
CA ASP A 89 -0.27 7.87 -13.53
C ASP A 89 1.07 8.26 -12.89
N VAL A 90 1.12 9.34 -12.10
CA VAL A 90 2.34 9.83 -11.42
C VAL A 90 2.83 8.81 -10.39
N ALA A 91 1.94 8.17 -9.65
CA ALA A 91 2.31 7.15 -8.66
C ALA A 91 3.04 5.94 -9.27
N LEU A 92 2.76 5.62 -10.54
CA LEU A 92 3.32 4.43 -11.18
C LEU A 92 4.84 4.52 -11.31
N ASP A 93 5.43 5.72 -11.41
CA ASP A 93 6.88 5.91 -11.41
C ASP A 93 7.49 5.39 -10.10
N GLY A 94 6.86 5.71 -8.97
CA GLY A 94 7.29 5.23 -7.67
C GLY A 94 7.04 3.73 -7.46
N LEU A 95 5.83 3.26 -7.80
CA LEU A 95 5.45 1.85 -7.64
C LEU A 95 6.33 0.91 -8.47
N SER A 96 6.83 1.37 -9.62
CA SER A 96 7.72 0.58 -10.48
C SER A 96 9.06 0.19 -9.82
N ASN A 97 9.49 0.93 -8.78
CA ASN A 97 10.69 0.65 -8.00
C ASN A 97 10.49 -0.37 -6.86
N MET A 98 9.25 -0.84 -6.63
CA MET A 98 8.96 -1.82 -5.58
C MET A 98 9.27 -3.24 -6.05
N HIS A 99 10.56 -3.58 -6.16
CA HIS A 99 11.04 -4.81 -6.81
C HIS A 99 10.60 -6.14 -6.15
N HIS A 100 10.12 -6.10 -4.90
CA HIS A 100 9.57 -7.28 -4.21
C HIS A 100 8.06 -7.46 -4.42
N LEU A 101 7.39 -6.48 -5.03
CA LEU A 101 5.95 -6.51 -5.21
C LEU A 101 5.55 -7.57 -6.23
N LYS A 102 4.73 -8.52 -5.81
CA LYS A 102 4.22 -9.63 -6.64
C LYS A 102 2.81 -9.38 -7.11
N VAL A 103 2.01 -8.63 -6.35
CA VAL A 103 0.61 -8.31 -6.69
C VAL A 103 0.35 -6.84 -6.42
N LEU A 104 -0.20 -6.16 -7.42
CA LEU A 104 -0.61 -4.75 -7.36
C LEU A 104 -2.06 -4.61 -7.86
N GLY A 105 -2.97 -4.15 -7.01
CA GLY A 105 -4.34 -3.80 -7.37
C GLY A 105 -4.49 -2.31 -7.68
N LEU A 106 -5.04 -1.98 -8.85
CA LEU A 106 -5.27 -0.62 -9.35
C LEU A 106 -6.67 -0.43 -9.95
N THR A 107 -7.61 -1.33 -9.68
CA THR A 107 -8.97 -1.25 -10.22
C THR A 107 -9.67 0.02 -9.75
N ASN A 108 -10.41 0.69 -10.62
CA ASN A 108 -11.14 1.93 -10.31
C ASN A 108 -10.24 3.02 -9.69
N THR A 109 -9.03 3.19 -10.22
CA THR A 109 -8.13 4.32 -9.90
C THR A 109 -8.17 5.37 -11.01
N LEU A 110 -7.44 6.47 -10.86
CA LEU A 110 -7.28 7.51 -11.89
C LEU A 110 -6.12 7.20 -12.86
N VAL A 111 -5.54 5.99 -12.77
CA VAL A 111 -4.48 5.51 -13.66
C VAL A 111 -5.06 5.21 -15.04
N SER A 112 -4.40 5.72 -16.08
CA SER A 112 -4.77 5.47 -17.47
C SER A 112 -4.37 4.06 -17.92
N GLN A 113 -5.16 3.47 -18.82
CA GLN A 113 -4.82 2.18 -19.42
C GLN A 113 -3.47 2.20 -20.15
N LEU A 114 -3.13 3.34 -20.76
CA LEU A 114 -1.83 3.53 -21.41
C LEU A 114 -0.70 3.31 -20.41
N ARG A 115 -0.75 3.99 -19.26
CA ARG A 115 0.26 3.87 -18.22
C ARG A 115 0.34 2.45 -17.64
N VAL A 116 -0.79 1.77 -17.47
CA VAL A 116 -0.80 0.34 -17.05
C VAL A 116 -0.09 -0.55 -18.05
N ARG A 117 -0.28 -0.35 -19.35
CA ARG A 117 0.41 -1.13 -20.39
C ARG A 117 1.92 -0.92 -20.33
N GLU A 118 2.37 0.31 -20.14
CA GLU A 118 3.79 0.65 -20.01
C GLU A 118 4.43 0.00 -18.78
N ILE A 119 3.81 0.14 -17.60
CA ILE A 119 4.40 -0.38 -16.36
C ILE A 119 4.40 -1.91 -16.32
N ARG A 120 3.46 -2.59 -16.99
CA ARG A 120 3.49 -4.06 -17.14
C ARG A 120 4.74 -4.55 -17.86
N ALA A 121 5.30 -3.76 -18.78
CA ALA A 121 6.56 -4.08 -19.44
C ALA A 121 7.78 -3.88 -18.53
N ALA A 122 7.68 -2.99 -17.54
CA ALA A 122 8.73 -2.71 -16.56
C ALA A 122 8.69 -3.67 -15.35
N MET A 123 7.50 -4.04 -14.88
CA MET A 123 7.27 -4.86 -13.70
C MET A 123 6.95 -6.31 -14.07
N LEU A 124 7.87 -6.99 -14.77
CA LEU A 124 7.64 -8.32 -15.34
C LEU A 124 7.33 -9.42 -14.32
N ASN A 125 7.70 -9.22 -13.05
CA ASN A 125 7.45 -10.17 -11.95
C ASN A 125 6.22 -9.81 -11.10
N THR A 126 5.49 -8.76 -11.47
CA THR A 126 4.35 -8.25 -10.70
C THR A 126 3.06 -8.49 -11.47
N ARG A 127 2.13 -9.21 -10.84
CA ARG A 127 0.76 -9.33 -11.33
C ARG A 127 0.00 -8.05 -11.03
N ILE A 128 -0.22 -7.25 -12.08
CA ILE A 128 -1.04 -6.03 -12.00
C ILE A 128 -2.50 -6.37 -12.30
N ILE A 129 -3.38 -6.14 -11.33
CA ILE A 129 -4.84 -6.28 -11.45
C ILE A 129 -5.40 -4.89 -11.71
N TYR A 130 -6.01 -4.70 -12.87
CA TYR A 130 -6.54 -3.41 -13.31
C TYR A 130 -7.80 -3.64 -14.12
N ILE A 131 -8.86 -2.90 -13.78
CA ILE A 131 -10.14 -2.82 -14.48
C ILE A 131 -10.53 -1.33 -14.47
N GLU A 132 -11.00 -0.84 -15.61
CA GLU A 132 -11.57 0.50 -15.78
C GLU A 132 -12.99 0.61 -15.18
#